data_AF-A0A949AYV7-F1
#
_entry.id   AF-A0A949AYV7-F1
#
_cell.length_a   1.000
_cell.length_b   1.000
_cell.length_c   1.000
_cell.angle_alpha   90.00
_cell.angle_beta   90.00
_cell.angle_gamma   90.00
#
_symmetry.space_group_name_H-M   'P 1'
#
loop_
_entity.id
_entity.type
_entity.pdbx_description
1 polymer ?
#
loop_
_entity_poly.entity_id
_entity_poly.type
_entity_poly.pdbx_seq_one_letter_code
_entity_poly.pdbx_strand_id
1 'polypeptide(L)' 'MARITVEIDDSKAALLRKKAEKFGILPDQFVTASIEALIGQPEPEFEDAMRKVISKNKELYKRLA' A
#
# COMPACT_ATOMS: atom_id res chain seq x y z
N MET A 1 -13.15 9.03 13.91
CA MET A 1 -12.59 9.64 12.69
C MET A 1 -11.61 10.72 13.11
N ALA A 2 -10.40 10.72 12.53
CA ALA A 2 -9.41 11.79 12.71
C ALA A 2 -9.25 12.52 11.37
N ARG A 3 -8.99 13.84 11.41
CA ARG A 3 -8.71 14.65 10.22
C ARG A 3 -7.32 15.27 10.36
N ILE A 4 -6.50 15.07 9.34
CA ILE A 4 -5.17 15.66 9.22
C ILE A 4 -5.20 16.59 8.02
N THR A 5 -4.78 17.85 8.21
CA THR A 5 -4.57 18.80 7.13
C THR A 5 -3.08 18.82 6.79
N VAL A 6 -2.74 18.68 5.52
CA VAL A 6 -1.35 18.68 5.05
C VAL A 6 -1.21 19.71 3.95
N GLU A 7 -0.22 20.58 4.08
CA GLU A 7 0.17 21.50 3.02
C GLU A 7 1.20 20.83 2.11
N ILE A 8 0.98 20.95 0.80
CA ILE A 8 1.87 20.44 -0.23
C ILE A 8 2.03 21.49 -1.32
N ASP A 9 3.14 21.44 -2.05
CA ASP A 9 3.37 22.32 -3.20
C ASP A 9 2.23 22.17 -4.24
N ASP A 10 1.85 23.28 -4.87
CA ASP A 10 0.81 23.29 -5.91
C ASP A 10 1.10 22.31 -7.05
N SER A 11 2.39 22.15 -7.40
CA SER A 11 2.84 21.19 -8.41
C SER A 11 2.51 19.74 -8.02
N LYS A 12 2.68 19.39 -6.73
CA LYS A 12 2.32 18.08 -6.19
C LYS A 12 0.81 17.91 -6.10
N ALA A 13 0.08 18.96 -5.70
CA ALA A 13 -1.38 18.95 -5.71
C ALA A 13 -1.95 18.69 -7.11
N ALA A 14 -1.37 19.31 -8.14
CA ALA A 14 -1.76 19.08 -9.53
C ALA A 14 -1.48 17.63 -9.99
N LEU A 15 -0.32 17.07 -9.63
CA LEU A 15 0.00 15.66 -9.92
C LEU A 15 -0.96 14.69 -9.21
N LEU A 16 -1.36 15.02 -7.98
CA LEU A 16 -2.28 14.20 -7.21
C LEU A 16 -3.66 14.15 -7.86
N ARG A 17 -4.20 15.31 -8.29
CA ARG A 17 -5.46 15.38 -9.03
C ARG A 17 -5.43 14.50 -10.28
N LYS A 18 -4.35 14.60 -11.08
CA LYS A 18 -4.15 13.75 -12.28
C LYS A 18 -4.09 12.26 -11.95
N LYS A 19 -3.53 11.88 -10.79
CA LYS A 19 -3.53 10.47 -10.36
C LYS A 19 -4.93 10.01 -9.97
N ALA A 20 -5.66 10.82 -9.20
CA ALA A 20 -7.03 10.50 -8.79
C ALA A 20 -7.98 10.35 -10.00
N GLU A 21 -7.84 11.23 -11.00
CA GLU A 21 -8.58 11.16 -12.27
C GLU A 21 -8.41 9.82 -12.98
N LYS A 22 -7.20 9.23 -12.98
CA LYS A 22 -6.96 7.91 -13.61
C LYS A 22 -7.79 6.78 -12.99
N PHE A 23 -8.20 6.94 -11.73
CA PHE A 23 -9.03 5.98 -11.01
C PHE A 23 -10.49 6.44 -10.91
N GLY A 24 -10.86 7.59 -11.48
CA GLY A 24 -12.22 8.14 -11.44
C GLY A 24 -12.70 8.54 -10.05
N ILE A 25 -11.77 8.88 -9.14
CA ILE A 25 -12.08 9.25 -7.75
C ILE A 25 -11.61 10.66 -7.41
N LEU A 26 -12.08 11.19 -6.28
CA LEU A 26 -11.66 12.50 -5.80
C LEU A 26 -10.23 12.49 -5.23
N PRO A 27 -9.53 13.64 -5.25
CA PRO A 27 -8.16 13.74 -4.72
C PRO A 27 -8.04 13.32 -3.25
N ASP A 28 -8.98 13.72 -2.40
CA ASP A 28 -9.02 13.36 -0.97
C ASP A 28 -9.25 11.85 -0.76
N GLN A 29 -10.11 11.24 -1.58
CA GLN A 29 -10.30 9.77 -1.57
C GLN A 29 -9.04 9.04 -1.99
N PHE A 30 -8.35 9.52 -3.04
CA PHE A 30 -7.07 8.96 -3.48
C PHE A 30 -6.00 9.03 -2.39
N VAL A 31 -5.87 10.19 -1.71
CA VAL A 31 -4.93 10.34 -0.58
C VAL A 31 -5.29 9.42 0.57
N THR A 32 -6.57 9.35 0.94
CA THR A 32 -7.04 8.52 2.05
C THR A 32 -6.71 7.06 1.80
N ALA A 33 -7.08 6.52 0.64
CA ALA A 33 -6.78 5.15 0.27
C ALA A 33 -5.26 4.87 0.20
N SER A 34 -4.47 5.84 -0.25
CA SER A 34 -3.00 5.72 -0.30
C SER A 34 -2.38 5.65 1.10
N ILE A 35 -2.88 6.46 2.05
CA ILE A 35 -2.42 6.44 3.44
C ILE A 35 -2.85 5.15 4.14
N GLU A 36 -4.10 4.72 3.96
CA GLU A 36 -4.58 3.45 4.52
C GLU A 36 -3.78 2.27 3.99
N ALA A 37 -3.48 2.24 2.69
CA ALA A 37 -2.64 1.21 2.10
C ALA A 37 -1.19 1.27 2.60
N LEU A 38 -0.65 2.46 2.88
CA LEU A 38 0.69 2.61 3.44
C LEU A 38 0.77 2.14 4.89
N ILE A 39 -0.22 2.48 5.72
CA ILE A 39 -0.27 2.11 7.14
C ILE A 39 -0.62 0.63 7.31
N GLY A 40 -1.47 0.09 6.44
CA GLY A 40 -1.89 -1.31 6.46
C GLY A 40 -0.85 -2.29 5.89
N GLN A 41 0.29 -1.81 5.38
CA GLN A 41 1.37 -2.68 4.94
C GLN A 41 1.94 -3.45 6.13
N PRO A 42 2.14 -4.77 5.99
CA PRO A 42 2.80 -5.55 7.03
C PRO A 42 4.22 -5.01 7.28
N GLU A 43 4.65 -5.10 8.54
CA GLU A 43 6.02 -4.76 8.91
C GLU A 43 7.03 -5.61 8.09
N PRO A 44 8.21 -5.06 7.76
CA PRO A 44 9.23 -5.79 7.00
C PRO A 44 9.56 -7.17 7.60
N GLU A 45 9.57 -7.28 8.92
CA GLU A 45 9.80 -8.51 9.67
C GLU A 45 8.70 -9.57 9.41
N PHE A 46 7.45 -9.12 9.26
CA PHE A 46 6.33 -9.99 8.91
C PHE A 46 6.43 -10.49 7.47
N GLU A 47 6.78 -9.60 6.54
CA GLU A 47 7.04 -9.95 5.14
C GLU A 47 8.14 -11.01 5.01
N ASP A 48 9.24 -10.86 5.75
CA ASP A 48 10.35 -11.80 5.75
C ASP A 48 9.97 -13.15 6.36
N ALA A 49 9.21 -13.14 7.46
CA ALA A 49 8.66 -14.36 8.04
C ALA A 49 7.71 -15.08 7.06
N MET A 50 6.84 -14.33 6.37
CA MET A 50 5.92 -14.85 5.37
C MET A 50 6.69 -15.50 4.20
N ARG A 51 7.71 -14.83 3.67
CA ARG A 51 8.58 -15.40 2.61
C ARG A 51 9.24 -16.71 3.06
N LYS A 52 9.71 -16.76 4.31
CA LYS A 52 10.34 -17.96 4.88
C LYS A 52 9.35 -19.13 5.00
N VAL A 53 8.11 -18.88 5.43
CA VAL A 53 7.07 -19.93 5.52
C VAL A 53 6.70 -20.44 4.14
N ILE A 54 6.44 -19.55 3.17
CA ILE A 54 6.09 -19.94 1.80
C ILE A 54 7.20 -20.77 1.16
N SER A 55 8.46 -20.36 1.33
CA SER A 55 9.62 -21.10 0.82
C SER A 55 9.70 -22.51 1.41
N LYS A 56 9.57 -22.64 2.74
CA LYS A 56 9.57 -23.95 3.42
C LYS A 56 8.42 -24.84 2.98
N ASN A 57 7.21 -24.30 2.82
CA ASN A 57 6.06 -25.08 2.37
C ASN A 57 6.26 -25.57 0.93
N LYS A 58 6.79 -24.74 0.03
CA LYS A 58 7.13 -25.15 -1.34
C LYS A 58 8.15 -26.30 -1.35
N GLU A 59 9.14 -26.24 -0.49
CA GLU A 59 10.11 -27.32 -0.32
C GLU A 59 9.46 -28.59 0.22
N LEU A 60 8.55 -28.47 1.20
CA LEU A 60 7.81 -29.60 1.75
C LEU A 60 6.94 -30.28 0.69
N TYR A 61 6.17 -29.52 -0.09
CA TYR A 61 5.35 -30.04 -1.17
C TYR A 61 6.18 -30.73 -2.25
N LYS A 62 7.38 -30.23 -2.57
CA LYS A 62 8.30 -30.90 -3.50
C LYS A 62 8.81 -32.26 -3.02
N ARG A 63 8.87 -32.49 -1.70
CA ARG A 63 9.33 -33.75 -1.11
C ARG A 63 8.20 -34.79 -0.97
N LEU A 64 6.95 -34.33 -1.06
CA LEU A 64 5.75 -35.16 -0.91
C LEU A 64 5.15 -35.59 -2.26
N ALA A 65 5.70 -35.12 -3.38
CA ALA A 65 5.35 -35.50 -4.75
C ALA A 65 6.49 -36.36 -5.35
#